data_AF-A0A931B5F4-F1
#
_entry.id   AF-A0A931B5F4-F1
#
_cell.length_a   1.000
_cell.length_b   1.000
_cell.length_c   1.000
_cell.angle_alpha   90.00
_cell.angle_beta   90.00
_cell.angle_gamma   90.00
#
_symmetry.space_group_name_H-M   'P 1'
#
loop_
_entity.id
_entity.type
_entity.pdbx_description
1 polymer ?
#
loop_
_entity_poly.entity_id
_entity_poly.type
_entity_poly.pdbx_seq_one_letter_code
_entity_poly.pdbx_strand_id
1 'polypeptide(L)'
;MTPPKAPKPPFGSGIRLSPDGQLEVSQGFSTWRTPAAGAVVQTVDATGKRMTITRIALAGPFAFAMKKKTGDVHVVVASPTGDTCTIKVKAKKGPEVMAWAVAFNAWSEAEAAR
;
A
#
# COMPACT_ATOMS: atom_id res chain seq x y z
N MET A 1 10.01 -17.51 18.98
CA MET A 1 9.59 -16.10 19.11
C MET A 1 8.38 -15.91 18.22
N THR A 2 7.25 -15.45 18.74
CA THR A 2 6.04 -15.19 17.93
C THR A 2 6.37 -14.12 16.90
N PRO A 3 6.03 -14.28 15.61
CA PRO A 3 6.31 -13.27 14.62
C PRO A 3 5.63 -11.94 15.01
N PRO A 4 6.31 -10.79 14.86
CA PRO A 4 5.70 -9.50 15.09
C PRO A 4 4.47 -9.40 14.20
N LYS A 5 3.36 -8.96 14.78
CA LYS A 5 2.10 -8.88 14.06
C LYS A 5 2.22 -7.86 12.93
N ALA A 6 1.96 -8.29 11.70
CA ALA A 6 1.94 -7.41 10.55
C ALA A 6 0.98 -6.22 10.75
N PRO A 7 1.35 -5.01 10.28
CA PRO A 7 0.50 -3.84 10.42
C PRO A 7 -0.79 -4.01 9.61
N LYS A 8 -1.92 -3.72 10.24
CA LYS A 8 -3.23 -3.86 9.60
C LYS A 8 -3.41 -2.83 8.48
N PRO A 9 -3.84 -3.25 7.28
CA PRO A 9 -4.16 -2.31 6.21
C PRO A 9 -5.35 -1.42 6.59
N PRO A 10 -5.40 -0.17 6.10
CA PRO A 10 -6.50 0.74 6.39
C PRO A 10 -7.82 0.19 5.84
N PHE A 11 -8.89 0.32 6.64
CA PHE A 11 -10.18 -0.29 6.33
C PHE A 11 -10.75 0.25 5.01
N GLY A 12 -11.23 -0.64 4.15
CA GLY A 12 -11.79 -0.29 2.84
C GLY A 12 -10.77 0.31 1.87
N SER A 13 -9.49 -0.04 1.99
CA SER A 13 -8.45 0.19 0.98
C SER A 13 -8.45 -0.86 -0.13
N GLY A 14 -9.25 -1.93 -0.01
CA GLY A 14 -9.20 -3.08 -0.92
C GLY A 14 -8.06 -4.06 -0.61
N ILE A 15 -7.23 -3.75 0.39
CA ILE A 15 -6.13 -4.59 0.87
C ILE A 15 -6.53 -5.23 2.20
N ARG A 16 -6.26 -6.53 2.34
CA ARG A 16 -6.51 -7.31 3.55
C ARG A 16 -5.31 -8.21 3.82
N LEU A 17 -5.11 -8.51 5.09
CA LEU A 17 -4.15 -9.52 5.51
C LEU A 17 -4.93 -10.73 6.02
N SER A 18 -4.74 -11.88 5.39
CA SER A 18 -5.31 -13.15 5.81
C SER A 18 -4.65 -13.62 7.12
N PRO A 19 -5.37 -14.32 8.01
CA PRO A 19 -4.76 -15.03 9.15
C PRO A 19 -3.62 -15.97 8.75
N ASP A 20 -3.66 -16.48 7.51
CA ASP A 20 -2.67 -17.41 6.96
C ASP A 20 -1.37 -16.74 6.49
N GLY A 21 -1.18 -15.45 6.79
CA GLY A 21 0.02 -14.70 6.40
C GLY A 21 0.05 -14.27 4.92
N GLN A 22 -1.08 -14.36 4.23
CA GLN A 22 -1.23 -13.89 2.85
C GLN A 22 -1.73 -12.44 2.81
N LEU A 23 -1.16 -11.62 1.93
CA LEU A 23 -1.67 -10.32 1.55
C LEU A 23 -2.68 -10.49 0.42
N GLU A 24 -3.92 -10.12 0.68
CA GLU A 24 -5.02 -10.19 -0.27
C GLU A 24 -5.36 -8.79 -0.80
N VAL A 25 -5.49 -8.67 -2.10
CA VAL A 25 -5.81 -7.42 -2.79
C VAL A 25 -7.02 -7.65 -3.67
N SER A 26 -8.14 -7.02 -3.33
CA SER A 26 -9.39 -7.14 -4.08
C SER A 26 -9.36 -6.27 -5.34
N GLN A 27 -9.59 -6.92 -6.48
CA GLN A 27 -9.69 -6.31 -7.81
C GLN A 27 -11.07 -6.55 -8.41
N GLY A 28 -12.09 -5.87 -7.86
CA GLY A 28 -13.47 -6.04 -8.31
C GLY A 28 -13.98 -7.46 -8.03
N PHE A 29 -14.07 -8.29 -9.07
CA PHE A 29 -14.56 -9.67 -8.98
C PHE A 29 -13.47 -10.72 -8.69
N SER A 30 -12.19 -10.34 -8.76
CA SER A 30 -11.07 -11.22 -8.43
C SER A 30 -10.34 -10.76 -7.16
N THR A 31 -9.67 -11.69 -6.50
CA THR A 31 -8.77 -11.38 -5.38
C THR A 31 -7.39 -11.87 -5.74
N TRP A 32 -6.44 -10.93 -5.83
CA TRP A 32 -5.03 -11.26 -5.98
C TRP A 32 -4.44 -11.56 -4.61
N ARG A 33 -3.60 -12.59 -4.52
CA ARG A 33 -3.03 -13.06 -3.26
C ARG A 33 -1.52 -13.22 -3.41
N THR A 34 -0.79 -12.85 -2.38
CA THR A 34 0.65 -13.06 -2.32
C THR A 34 1.11 -13.27 -0.88
N PRO A 35 2.23 -14.00 -0.63
CA PRO A 35 2.81 -14.06 0.70
C PRO A 35 3.13 -12.64 1.22
N ALA A 36 2.71 -12.32 2.45
CA ALA A 36 2.95 -10.99 3.01
C ALA A 36 4.44 -10.76 3.32
N ALA A 37 5.16 -11.80 3.71
CA ALA A 37 6.61 -11.76 3.89
C ALA A 37 7.31 -11.62 2.53
N GLY A 38 8.15 -10.60 2.39
CA GLY A 38 8.84 -10.29 1.14
C GLY A 38 7.99 -9.52 0.12
N ALA A 39 6.72 -9.23 0.41
CA ALA A 39 5.92 -8.34 -0.43
C ALA A 39 6.33 -6.87 -0.21
N VAL A 40 6.28 -6.07 -1.28
CA VAL A 40 6.60 -4.63 -1.24
C VAL A 40 5.39 -3.83 -1.71
N VAL A 41 5.01 -2.83 -0.91
CA VAL A 41 3.92 -1.92 -1.22
C VAL A 41 4.47 -0.56 -1.62
N GLN A 42 4.04 -0.05 -2.77
CA GLN A 42 4.37 1.27 -3.26
C GLN A 42 3.11 2.06 -3.61
N THR A 43 3.10 3.34 -3.27
CA THR A 43 2.04 4.26 -3.67
C THR A 43 2.50 5.13 -4.82
N VAL A 44 1.77 5.12 -5.93
CA VAL A 44 2.02 5.97 -7.10
C VAL A 44 0.83 6.88 -7.32
N ASP A 45 1.09 8.07 -7.84
CA ASP A 45 0.01 8.99 -8.20
C ASP A 45 -0.57 8.66 -9.58
N ALA A 46 -1.66 9.35 -9.96
CA ALA A 46 -2.30 9.20 -11.27
C ALA A 46 -1.40 9.51 -12.49
N THR A 47 -0.19 10.06 -12.27
CA THR A 47 0.82 10.29 -13.33
C THR A 47 1.87 9.18 -13.39
N GLY A 48 1.68 8.10 -12.64
CA GLY A 48 2.62 6.97 -12.54
C GLY A 48 3.86 7.28 -11.69
N LYS A 49 3.90 8.45 -11.03
CA LYS A 49 5.07 8.86 -10.25
C LYS A 49 4.95 8.39 -8.81
N ARG A 50 6.02 7.78 -8.28
CA ARG A 50 6.10 7.37 -6.87
C ARG A 50 5.75 8.54 -5.95
N MET A 51 4.77 8.34 -5.08
CA MET A 51 4.43 9.26 -4.01
C MET A 51 5.30 8.96 -2.80
N THR A 52 6.15 9.91 -2.44
CA THR A 52 6.94 9.88 -1.21
C THR A 52 6.36 10.92 -0.26
N ILE A 53 6.33 10.63 1.05
CA ILE A 53 5.79 11.53 2.09
C ILE A 53 6.39 12.95 1.98
N THR A 54 7.66 13.06 1.62
CA THR A 54 8.36 14.33 1.40
C THR A 54 7.73 15.20 0.31
N ARG A 55 7.16 14.61 -0.75
CA ARG A 55 6.47 15.34 -1.82
C ARG A 55 5.14 15.93 -1.36
N ILE A 56 4.49 15.33 -0.36
CA ILE A 56 3.25 15.84 0.24
C ILE A 56 3.56 17.06 1.10
N ALA A 57 4.67 16.99 1.85
CA ALA A 57 5.16 18.11 2.63
C ALA A 57 5.63 19.27 1.74
N LEU A 58 6.35 18.98 0.64
CA LEU A 58 6.87 19.99 -0.30
C LEU A 58 5.81 20.60 -1.23
N ALA A 59 4.81 19.83 -1.66
CA ALA A 59 3.74 20.35 -2.52
C ALA A 59 2.72 21.23 -1.76
N GLY A 60 2.81 21.26 -0.43
CA GLY A 60 1.92 22.03 0.43
C GLY A 60 0.48 21.50 0.47
N PRO A 61 -0.29 21.87 1.50
CA PRO A 61 -1.67 21.42 1.66
C PRO A 61 -2.58 21.86 0.49
N PHE A 62 -2.21 22.91 -0.25
CA PHE A 62 -2.98 23.43 -1.40
C PHE A 62 -2.88 22.58 -2.67
N ALA A 63 -1.69 22.07 -3.05
CA ALA A 63 -1.59 21.16 -4.19
C ALA A 63 -2.26 19.81 -3.88
N PHE A 64 -2.22 19.38 -2.61
CA PHE A 64 -2.96 18.22 -2.13
C PHE A 64 -4.48 18.47 -2.09
N ALA A 65 -4.91 19.68 -1.74
CA ALA A 65 -6.33 20.06 -1.69
C ALA A 65 -6.97 20.16 -3.08
N MET A 66 -6.24 20.60 -4.11
CA MET A 66 -6.73 20.54 -5.50
C MET A 66 -6.79 19.10 -6.02
N LYS A 67 -5.83 18.22 -5.66
CA LYS A 67 -5.87 16.79 -6.00
C LYS A 67 -6.89 15.99 -5.19
N LYS A 68 -7.27 16.47 -3.99
CA LYS A 68 -8.28 15.86 -3.09
C LYS A 68 -9.70 15.79 -3.71
N LYS A 69 -10.02 16.61 -4.71
CA LYS A 69 -11.35 16.62 -5.34
C LYS A 69 -11.54 15.58 -6.45
N THR A 70 -10.47 15.03 -7.05
CA THR A 70 -10.59 14.14 -8.23
C THR A 70 -9.55 13.02 -8.36
N GLY A 71 -8.51 12.94 -7.52
CA GLY A 71 -7.44 11.95 -7.70
C GLY A 71 -7.69 10.60 -7.01
N ASP A 72 -7.60 9.51 -7.76
CA ASP A 72 -7.28 8.21 -7.18
C ASP A 72 -5.76 8.11 -6.92
N VAL A 73 -5.37 7.47 -5.83
CA VAL A 73 -4.00 7.03 -5.56
C VAL A 73 -3.91 5.58 -5.98
N HIS A 74 -2.88 5.24 -6.75
CA HIS A 74 -2.64 3.87 -7.15
C HIS A 74 -1.70 3.22 -6.13
N VAL A 75 -2.08 2.05 -5.62
CA VAL A 75 -1.23 1.24 -4.76
C VAL A 75 -0.77 0.05 -5.57
N VAL A 76 0.53 -0.08 -5.72
CA VAL A 76 1.20 -1.20 -6.36
C VAL A 76 1.72 -2.11 -5.27
N VAL A 77 1.28 -3.36 -5.28
CA VAL A 77 1.75 -4.42 -4.40
C VAL A 77 2.57 -5.38 -5.26
N ALA A 78 3.84 -5.56 -4.92
CA ALA A 78 4.74 -6.49 -5.58
C ALA A 78 4.93 -7.74 -4.72
N SER A 79 4.78 -8.91 -5.33
CA SER A 79 5.09 -10.19 -4.71
C SER A 79 6.60 -10.42 -4.65
N PRO A 80 7.07 -11.30 -3.75
CA PRO A 80 8.47 -11.75 -3.77
C PRO A 80 8.83 -12.52 -5.06
N THR A 81 7.84 -13.03 -5.81
CA THR A 81 8.02 -13.73 -7.09
C THR A 81 8.11 -12.79 -8.30
N GLY A 82 7.91 -11.48 -8.11
CA GLY A 82 7.97 -10.47 -9.18
C GLY A 82 6.61 -10.12 -9.81
N ASP A 83 5.53 -10.77 -9.41
CA ASP A 83 4.17 -10.42 -9.81
C ASP A 83 3.74 -9.12 -9.15
N THR A 84 3.01 -8.26 -9.87
CA THR A 84 2.53 -7.00 -9.32
C THR A 84 1.03 -6.85 -9.48
N CYS A 85 0.39 -6.28 -8.46
CA CYS A 85 -1.02 -5.96 -8.43
C CYS A 85 -1.19 -4.48 -8.16
N THR A 86 -1.93 -3.78 -9.01
CA THR A 86 -2.24 -2.37 -8.82
C THR A 86 -3.71 -2.20 -8.47
N ILE A 87 -4.00 -1.41 -7.44
CA ILE A 87 -5.37 -1.01 -7.08
C ILE A 87 -5.50 0.50 -6.98
N LYS A 88 -6.72 0.98 -7.25
CA LYS A 88 -7.09 2.38 -7.03
C LYS A 88 -7.64 2.54 -5.63
N VAL A 89 -7.10 3.52 -4.91
CA VAL A 89 -7.57 3.91 -3.59
C VAL A 89 -7.92 5.39 -3.61
N LYS A 90 -9.07 5.74 -3.03
CA LYS A 90 -9.51 7.14 -2.93
C LYS A 90 -8.42 8.00 -2.27
N ALA A 91 -8.09 9.16 -2.85
CA ALA A 91 -7.06 10.05 -2.28
C ALA A 91 -7.26 10.44 -0.82
N LYS A 92 -8.52 10.48 -0.33
CA LYS A 92 -8.81 10.70 1.10
C LYS A 92 -8.09 9.70 2.01
N LYS A 93 -7.93 8.45 1.57
CA LYS A 93 -7.20 7.39 2.31
C LYS A 93 -5.72 7.31 1.94
N GLY A 94 -5.26 8.10 0.98
CA GLY A 94 -3.87 8.10 0.52
C GLY A 94 -2.86 8.23 1.67
N PRO A 95 -2.98 9.22 2.58
CA PRO A 95 -2.06 9.38 3.70
C PRO A 95 -1.98 8.15 4.62
N GLU A 96 -3.13 7.55 4.96
CA GLU A 96 -3.21 6.34 5.79
C GLU A 96 -2.58 5.14 5.09
N VAL A 97 -2.86 4.96 3.79
CA VAL A 97 -2.28 3.88 2.97
C VAL A 97 -0.77 4.04 2.83
N MET A 98 -0.28 5.27 2.67
CA MET A 98 1.16 5.54 2.60
C MET A 98 1.85 5.25 3.93
N ALA A 99 1.29 5.71 5.05
CA ALA A 99 1.83 5.41 6.38
C ALA A 99 1.84 3.90 6.65
N TRP A 100 0.77 3.20 6.28
CA TRP A 100 0.70 1.75 6.36
C TRP A 100 1.72 1.07 5.45
N ALA A 101 1.89 1.51 4.20
CA ALA A 101 2.85 0.92 3.26
C ALA A 101 4.29 1.02 3.78
N VAL A 102 4.65 2.15 4.40
CA VAL A 102 5.97 2.32 5.04
C VAL A 102 6.14 1.33 6.20
N ALA A 103 5.16 1.24 7.09
CA ALA A 103 5.21 0.32 8.23
C ALA A 103 5.21 -1.16 7.78
N PHE A 104 4.43 -1.48 6.75
CA PHE A 104 4.34 -2.82 6.18
C PHE A 104 5.64 -3.24 5.52
N ASN A 105 6.27 -2.37 4.73
CA ASN A 105 7.55 -2.68 4.09
C ASN A 105 8.65 -2.92 5.13
N ALA A 106 8.73 -2.09 6.19
CA ALA A 106 9.68 -2.30 7.28
C ALA A 106 9.46 -3.62 8.01
N TRP A 107 8.20 -4.00 8.24
CA TRP A 107 7.86 -5.31 8.80
C TRP A 107 8.19 -6.46 7.85
N SER A 108 7.83 -6.33 6.56
CA SER A 108 8.05 -7.34 5.52
C SER A 108 9.53 -7.63 5.32
N GLU A 109 10.38 -6.59 5.33
CA GLU A 109 11.84 -6.71 5.25
C GLU A 109 12.41 -7.40 6.50
N ALA A 110 11.96 -7.03 7.70
CA ALA A 110 12.39 -7.66 8.94
C ALA A 110 11.98 -9.14 9.05
N GLU A 111 10.83 -9.50 8.46
CA GLU A 111 10.34 -10.88 8.43
C GLU A 111 11.00 -11.70 7.32
N ALA A 112 11.34 -11.09 6.18
CA ALA A 112 12.08 -11.76 5.11
C ALA A 112 13.56 -12.01 5.47
N ALA A 113 14.13 -11.25 6.40
CA ALA A 113 15.49 -11.42 6.89
C ALA A 113 15.65 -12.50 8.00
N ARG A 114 14.56 -13.16 8.39
CA ARG A 114 14.53 -14.26 9.36
C ARG A 114 14.55 -15.62 8.70
#